data_AF-A0AAD9WXC5-F1
#
_entry.id   AF-A0AAD9WXC5-F1
#
_cell.length_a   1.000
_cell.length_b   1.000
_cell.length_c   1.000
_cell.angle_alpha   90.00
_cell.angle_beta   90.00
_cell.angle_gamma   90.00
#
_symmetry.space_group_name_H-M   'P 1'
#
loop_
_entity.id
_entity.type
_entity.pdbx_description
1 polymer ?
#
loop_
_entity_poly.entity_id
_entity_poly.type
_entity_poly.pdbx_seq_one_letter_code
_entity_poly.pdbx_strand_id
1 'polypeptide(L)'
;MEETTDASAAMQQEQQQPLMRMKVMVAIDDSKESFVAIKWVLDNLYGIAGVEPETGMLTMVHVQEPFQQYFFPAGPGSATFYGGAFSVVESVRKASEEMAAALLARALQMCKDKMVKAETLIVEGDPKDKICELAEQMHIDLLVVGSRGLGKIKRAFLGSVSDYCAHHAVCPIVIVKPPREHNK
;
A
#
# COMPACT_ATOMS: atom_id res chain seq x y z
N MET A 1 26.33 44.38 40.32
CA MET A 1 26.15 42.94 40.50
C MET A 1 24.96 42.55 39.66
N GLU A 2 25.25 42.21 38.41
CA GLU A 2 24.30 41.68 37.43
C GLU A 2 24.14 40.19 37.68
N GLU A 3 22.93 39.74 38.01
CA GLU A 3 22.64 38.31 38.14
C GLU A 3 21.13 38.07 37.94
N THR A 4 20.56 38.47 36.80
CA THR A 4 19.15 38.16 36.47
C THR A 4 18.89 38.00 34.96
N THR A 5 19.81 37.44 34.18
CA THR A 5 19.63 37.30 32.72
C THR A 5 19.71 35.89 32.16
N ASP A 6 20.00 34.85 32.95
CA ASP A 6 20.23 33.52 32.39
C ASP A 6 19.00 32.57 32.43
N ALA A 7 17.98 32.87 33.24
CA ALA A 7 16.78 32.02 33.34
C ALA A 7 15.76 32.27 32.21
N SER A 8 15.80 33.44 31.56
CA SER A 8 14.83 33.83 30.51
C SER A 8 15.20 33.28 29.12
N ALA A 9 16.46 32.91 28.89
CA ALA A 9 16.94 32.39 27.61
C ALA A 9 16.72 30.88 27.45
N ALA A 10 16.61 30.14 28.56
CA ALA A 10 16.41 28.69 28.56
C ALA A 10 14.96 28.26 28.30
N MET A 11 13.99 29.18 28.33
CA MET A 11 12.56 28.88 28.14
C MET A 11 12.04 29.15 26.71
N GLN A 12 12.92 29.48 25.75
CA GLN A 12 12.53 29.75 24.35
C GLN A 12 12.95 28.67 23.36
N GLN A 13 13.30 27.47 23.84
CA GLN A 13 13.50 26.31 22.99
C GLN A 13 12.45 25.23 23.32
N GLU A 14 11.17 25.60 23.28
CA GLU A 14 10.18 24.67 22.75
C GLU A 14 10.59 24.42 21.30
N GLN A 15 11.45 23.42 21.13
CA GLN A 15 11.80 22.88 19.82
C GLN A 15 10.48 22.45 19.20
N GLN A 16 9.98 23.29 18.31
CA GLN A 16 8.91 22.96 17.39
C GLN A 16 9.43 21.74 16.63
N GLN A 17 9.06 20.55 17.10
CA GLN A 17 9.40 19.31 16.43
C GLN A 17 8.92 19.50 14.99
N PRO A 18 9.79 19.34 13.98
CA PRO A 18 9.32 19.39 12.60
C PRO A 18 8.18 18.39 12.49
N LEU A 19 7.03 18.84 12.01
CA LEU A 19 5.84 17.99 11.88
C LEU A 19 6.27 16.74 11.11
N MET A 20 6.35 15.59 11.79
CA MET A 20 6.92 14.38 11.19
C MET A 20 6.12 14.04 9.94
N ARG A 21 6.80 14.05 8.79
CA ARG A 21 6.17 13.83 7.50
C ARG A 21 5.83 12.34 7.36
N MET A 22 4.60 12.00 7.71
CA MET A 22 4.10 10.62 7.82
C MET A 22 4.17 9.85 6.49
N LYS A 23 4.95 8.79 6.40
CA LYS A 23 5.00 7.91 5.22
C LYS A 23 3.83 6.93 5.26
N VAL A 24 2.94 7.02 4.27
CA VAL A 24 1.75 6.16 4.17
C VAL A 24 1.93 5.20 3.01
N MET A 25 1.71 3.91 3.26
CA MET A 25 1.71 2.90 2.21
C MET A 25 0.33 2.29 2.03
N VAL A 26 -0.12 2.16 0.79
CA VAL A 26 -1.38 1.48 0.44
C VAL A 26 -1.06 0.26 -0.40
N ALA A 27 -1.46 -0.92 0.04
CA ALA A 27 -1.39 -2.12 -0.79
C ALA A 27 -2.59 -2.16 -1.74
N ILE A 28 -2.31 -2.35 -3.04
CA ILE A 28 -3.32 -2.35 -4.08
C ILE A 28 -3.28 -3.61 -4.94
N ASP A 29 -4.47 -4.08 -5.30
CA ASP A 29 -4.74 -5.18 -6.24
C ASP A 29 -5.94 -4.77 -7.12
N ASP A 30 -6.33 -5.63 -8.06
CA ASP A 30 -7.50 -5.40 -8.93
C ASP A 30 -8.86 -5.61 -8.21
N SER A 31 -8.89 -5.51 -6.88
CA SER A 31 -10.14 -5.56 -6.11
C SER A 31 -10.80 -4.19 -6.01
N LYS A 32 -12.10 -4.14 -5.71
CA LYS A 32 -12.75 -2.84 -5.43
C LYS A 32 -12.31 -2.29 -4.07
N GLU A 33 -12.01 -3.20 -3.14
CA GLU A 33 -11.68 -2.92 -1.75
C GLU A 33 -10.35 -2.17 -1.62
N SER A 34 -9.37 -2.46 -2.47
CA SER A 34 -8.12 -1.69 -2.54
C SER A 34 -8.36 -0.24 -2.94
N PHE A 35 -9.21 0.02 -3.95
CA PHE A 35 -9.56 1.38 -4.36
C PHE A 35 -10.38 2.12 -3.30
N VAL A 36 -11.22 1.42 -2.54
CA VAL A 36 -11.87 2.01 -1.37
C VAL A 36 -10.84 2.42 -0.31
N ALA A 37 -9.78 1.63 -0.12
CA ALA A 37 -8.70 1.98 0.78
C ALA A 37 -7.96 3.25 0.35
N ILE A 38 -7.64 3.39 -0.96
CA ILE A 38 -7.08 4.63 -1.51
C ILE A 38 -8.01 5.82 -1.23
N LYS A 39 -9.30 5.67 -1.52
CA LYS A 39 -10.29 6.74 -1.27
C LYS A 39 -10.32 7.14 0.20
N TRP A 40 -10.28 6.17 1.11
CA TRP A 40 -10.26 6.42 2.54
C TRP A 40 -9.02 7.23 2.94
N VAL A 41 -7.84 6.88 2.42
CA VAL A 41 -6.61 7.65 2.65
C VAL A 41 -6.76 9.09 2.18
N LEU A 42 -7.22 9.28 0.94
CA LEU A 42 -7.37 10.61 0.36
C LEU A 42 -8.38 11.48 1.11
N ASP A 43 -9.48 10.90 1.58
CA ASP A 43 -10.52 11.65 2.27
C ASP A 43 -10.19 11.94 3.74
N ASN A 44 -9.46 11.04 4.42
CA ASN A 44 -9.21 11.17 5.87
C ASN A 44 -7.84 11.74 6.22
N LEU A 45 -6.82 11.52 5.39
CA LEU A 45 -5.46 12.01 5.64
C LEU A 45 -5.13 13.27 4.84
N TYR A 46 -5.74 13.42 3.66
CA TYR A 46 -5.47 14.54 2.74
C TYR A 46 -6.71 15.41 2.45
N GLY A 47 -7.86 15.08 3.03
CA GLY A 47 -9.14 15.76 2.78
C GLY A 47 -9.43 16.96 3.70
N ILE A 48 -8.52 17.30 4.61
CA ILE A 48 -8.71 18.45 5.52
C ILE A 48 -8.36 19.73 4.76
N ALA A 49 -9.40 20.45 4.31
CA ALA A 49 -9.26 21.73 3.62
C ALA A 49 -8.58 22.77 4.51
N GLY A 50 -7.54 23.44 3.99
CA GLY A 50 -6.88 24.57 4.64
C GLY A 50 -5.48 24.29 5.20
N VAL A 51 -5.01 23.04 5.16
CA VAL A 51 -3.61 22.70 5.45
C VAL A 51 -2.89 22.58 4.11
N GLU A 52 -1.92 23.46 3.84
CA GLU A 52 -1.00 23.24 2.72
C GLU A 52 -0.32 21.88 2.93
N PRO A 53 -0.25 21.01 1.91
CA PRO A 53 0.31 19.69 2.06
C PRO A 53 1.84 19.78 2.24
N GLU A 54 2.29 20.06 3.47
CA GLU A 54 3.57 19.57 3.99
C GLU A 54 3.53 18.04 4.20
N THR A 55 2.41 17.43 3.83
CA THR A 55 1.95 16.11 4.22
C THR A 55 2.75 14.98 3.58
N GLY A 56 2.76 13.89 4.33
CA GLY A 56 3.35 12.59 4.07
C GLY A 56 3.49 12.11 2.62
N MET A 57 4.55 11.34 2.36
CA MET A 57 4.71 10.60 1.12
C MET A 57 3.71 9.43 1.07
N LEU A 58 2.81 9.44 0.09
CA LEU A 58 1.91 8.32 -0.19
C LEU A 58 2.56 7.38 -1.20
N THR A 59 2.78 6.12 -0.83
CA THR A 59 3.29 5.07 -1.73
C THR A 59 2.20 4.02 -1.96
N MET A 60 1.87 3.76 -3.22
CA MET A 60 0.95 2.69 -3.62
C MET A 60 1.74 1.49 -4.11
N VAL A 61 1.52 0.33 -3.52
CA VAL A 61 2.29 -0.88 -3.78
C VAL A 61 1.40 -1.96 -4.38
N HIS A 62 1.80 -2.50 -5.52
CA HIS A 62 1.23 -3.71 -6.08
C HIS A 62 2.24 -4.86 -5.99
N VAL A 63 1.83 -5.99 -5.42
CA VAL A 63 2.64 -7.22 -5.41
C VAL A 63 2.15 -8.14 -6.51
N GLN A 64 3.03 -8.43 -7.44
CA GLN A 64 2.80 -9.37 -8.54
C GLN A 64 3.27 -10.76 -8.11
N GLU A 65 2.35 -11.73 -8.10
CA GLU A 65 2.69 -13.10 -7.78
C GLU A 65 3.46 -13.75 -8.96
N PRO A 66 4.57 -14.45 -8.70
CA PRO A 66 5.37 -15.06 -9.75
C PRO A 66 4.62 -16.22 -10.40
N PHE A 67 4.24 -16.05 -11.67
CA PHE A 67 3.52 -17.04 -12.48
C PHE A 67 4.28 -18.38 -12.61
N GLN A 68 5.62 -18.36 -12.60
CA GLN A 68 6.43 -19.52 -12.94
C GLN A 68 6.47 -20.62 -11.87
N GLN A 69 6.38 -20.27 -10.59
CA GLN A 69 6.48 -21.26 -9.50
C GLN A 69 5.27 -22.19 -9.42
N TYR A 70 4.10 -21.78 -9.93
CA TYR A 70 2.89 -22.59 -9.87
C TYR A 70 2.71 -23.56 -11.04
N PHE A 71 3.32 -23.28 -12.20
CA PHE A 71 3.04 -24.03 -13.43
C PHE A 71 4.12 -25.04 -13.84
N PHE A 72 5.35 -24.94 -13.31
CA PHE A 72 6.45 -25.81 -13.74
C PHE A 72 6.94 -26.73 -12.62
N PRO A 73 6.69 -28.05 -12.71
CA PRO A 73 7.31 -28.99 -11.79
C PRO A 73 8.83 -28.99 -12.00
N ALA A 74 9.58 -28.89 -10.90
CA ALA A 74 11.02 -29.13 -10.91
C ALA A 74 11.27 -30.64 -11.13
N GLY A 75 11.60 -31.03 -12.36
CA GLY A 75 11.87 -32.42 -12.71
C GLY A 75 12.49 -32.58 -14.10
N PRO A 76 13.08 -33.75 -14.40
CA PRO A 76 13.83 -33.99 -15.63
C PRO A 76 13.03 -33.84 -16.95
N GLY A 77 11.70 -33.73 -16.89
CA GLY A 77 10.83 -33.41 -18.03
C GLY A 77 10.66 -31.92 -18.33
N SER A 78 11.27 -31.02 -17.54
CA SER A 78 11.09 -29.57 -17.66
C SER A 78 11.68 -29.00 -18.96
N ALA A 79 12.81 -29.54 -19.44
CA ALA A 79 13.50 -29.08 -20.65
C ALA A 79 12.63 -29.11 -21.92
N THR A 80 11.69 -30.05 -22.01
CA THR A 80 10.75 -30.17 -23.15
C THR A 80 9.65 -29.11 -23.11
N PHE A 81 9.28 -28.63 -21.91
CA PHE A 81 8.31 -27.55 -21.76
C PHE A 81 8.92 -26.17 -22.06
N TYR A 82 10.21 -25.94 -21.75
CA TYR A 82 10.85 -24.62 -21.90
C TYR A 82 10.84 -24.07 -23.34
N GLY A 83 10.95 -24.91 -24.38
CA GLY A 83 11.03 -24.45 -25.78
C GLY A 83 9.74 -23.82 -26.34
N GLY A 84 8.57 -24.34 -25.96
CA GLY A 84 7.26 -23.78 -26.35
C GLY A 84 6.66 -22.86 -25.28
N ALA A 85 7.03 -23.05 -24.02
CA ALA A 85 6.53 -22.23 -22.93
C ALA A 85 7.22 -20.87 -22.81
N PHE A 86 8.42 -20.68 -23.34
CA PHE A 86 9.14 -19.40 -23.21
C PHE A 86 8.35 -18.21 -23.78
N SER A 87 7.78 -18.34 -24.98
CA SER A 87 6.98 -17.28 -25.60
C SER A 87 5.65 -17.04 -24.87
N VAL A 88 5.04 -18.10 -24.34
CA VAL A 88 3.81 -18.01 -23.54
C VAL A 88 4.09 -17.32 -22.21
N VAL A 89 5.18 -17.70 -21.53
CA VAL A 89 5.62 -17.10 -20.26
C VAL A 89 5.92 -15.62 -20.46
N GLU A 90 6.64 -15.27 -21.54
CA GLU A 90 6.95 -13.88 -21.86
C GLU A 90 5.69 -13.06 -22.16
N SER A 91 4.74 -13.65 -22.89
CA SER A 91 3.45 -13.01 -23.18
C SER A 91 2.63 -12.78 -21.91
N VAL A 92 2.59 -13.75 -21.00
CA VAL A 92 1.90 -13.64 -19.71
C VAL A 92 2.57 -12.59 -18.83
N ARG A 93 3.91 -12.56 -18.78
CA ARG A 93 4.67 -11.55 -18.04
C ARG A 93 4.34 -10.15 -18.54
N LYS A 94 4.43 -9.94 -19.86
CA LYS A 94 4.11 -8.65 -20.48
C LYS A 94 2.65 -8.23 -20.22
N ALA A 95 1.69 -9.14 -20.37
CA ALA A 95 0.29 -8.86 -20.06
C ALA A 95 0.10 -8.49 -18.58
N SER A 96 0.80 -9.17 -17.68
CA SER A 96 0.77 -8.87 -16.24
C SER A 96 1.35 -7.50 -15.91
N GLU A 97 2.48 -7.14 -16.53
CA GLU A 97 3.08 -5.80 -16.41
C GLU A 97 2.14 -4.71 -16.93
N GLU A 98 1.49 -4.92 -18.07
CA GLU A 98 0.50 -4.00 -18.64
C GLU A 98 -0.71 -3.82 -17.71
N MET A 99 -1.21 -4.91 -17.13
CA MET A 99 -2.31 -4.87 -16.15
C MET A 99 -1.91 -4.14 -14.87
N ALA A 100 -0.73 -4.42 -14.32
CA ALA A 100 -0.20 -3.74 -13.14
C ALA A 100 0.00 -2.24 -13.38
N ALA A 101 0.52 -1.87 -14.55
CA ALA A 101 0.66 -0.47 -14.96
C ALA A 101 -0.70 0.23 -15.08
N ALA A 102 -1.70 -0.44 -15.68
CA ALA A 102 -3.07 0.11 -15.78
C ALA A 102 -3.74 0.27 -14.40
N LEU A 103 -3.56 -0.70 -13.51
CA LEU A 103 -4.01 -0.66 -12.11
C LEU A 103 -3.44 0.56 -11.38
N LEU A 104 -2.12 0.74 -11.42
CA LEU A 104 -1.44 1.86 -10.77
C LEU A 104 -1.77 3.20 -11.42
N ALA A 105 -1.93 3.26 -12.74
CA ALA A 105 -2.36 4.48 -13.43
C ALA A 105 -3.74 4.93 -12.96
N ARG A 106 -4.68 3.99 -12.78
CA ARG A 106 -6.01 4.28 -12.22
C ARG A 106 -5.92 4.78 -10.78
N ALA A 107 -5.07 4.17 -9.96
CA ALA A 107 -4.83 4.57 -8.57
C ALA A 107 -4.23 5.99 -8.48
N LEU A 108 -3.24 6.29 -9.31
CA LEU A 108 -2.63 7.63 -9.44
C LEU A 108 -3.63 8.69 -9.86
N GLN A 109 -4.59 8.35 -10.73
CA GLN A 109 -5.61 9.30 -11.16
C GLN A 109 -6.45 9.79 -9.97
N MET A 110 -6.82 8.91 -9.04
CA MET A 110 -7.55 9.30 -7.82
C MET A 110 -6.76 10.28 -6.95
N CYS A 111 -5.44 10.11 -6.88
CA CYS A 111 -4.55 11.01 -6.13
C CYS A 111 -4.46 12.39 -6.80
N LYS A 112 -4.36 12.42 -8.14
CA LYS A 112 -4.33 13.67 -8.93
C LYS A 112 -5.59 14.50 -8.74
N ASP A 113 -6.76 13.86 -8.73
CA ASP A 113 -8.05 14.53 -8.53
C ASP A 113 -8.15 15.25 -7.16
N LYS A 114 -7.30 14.86 -6.20
CA LYS A 114 -7.19 15.45 -4.85
C LYS A 114 -5.92 16.25 -4.64
N MET A 115 -5.11 16.47 -5.69
CA MET A 115 -3.81 17.17 -5.64
C MET A 115 -2.80 16.53 -4.66
N VAL A 116 -2.87 15.21 -4.45
CA VAL A 116 -1.96 14.47 -3.58
C VAL A 116 -0.79 13.92 -4.41
N LYS A 117 0.44 14.21 -3.98
CA LYS A 117 1.65 13.57 -4.53
C LYS A 117 1.73 12.13 -4.04
N ALA A 118 1.79 11.19 -4.98
CA ALA A 118 1.90 9.77 -4.69
C ALA A 118 2.94 9.11 -5.59
N GLU A 119 3.61 8.10 -5.05
CA GLU A 119 4.53 7.23 -5.76
C GLU A 119 3.92 5.83 -5.92
N THR A 120 4.41 5.08 -6.88
CA THR A 120 3.96 3.71 -7.17
C THR A 120 5.12 2.75 -7.21
N LEU A 121 4.93 1.57 -6.65
CA LEU A 121 5.91 0.49 -6.65
C LEU A 121 5.24 -0.83 -7.05
N ILE A 122 5.88 -1.55 -7.98
CA ILE A 122 5.54 -2.94 -8.30
C ILE A 122 6.67 -3.81 -7.77
N VAL A 123 6.34 -4.85 -7.02
CA VAL A 123 7.31 -5.86 -6.57
C VAL A 123 6.80 -7.25 -6.89
N GLU A 124 7.72 -8.20 -7.07
CA GLU A 124 7.36 -9.61 -7.24
C GLU A 124 7.48 -10.38 -5.92
N GLY A 125 6.54 -11.30 -5.66
CA GLY A 125 6.59 -12.21 -4.52
C GLY A 125 5.22 -12.58 -3.95
N ASP A 126 5.20 -13.13 -2.74
CA ASP A 126 3.96 -13.35 -1.99
C ASP A 126 3.47 -12.00 -1.40
N PRO A 127 2.23 -11.58 -1.66
CA PRO A 127 1.70 -10.32 -1.15
C PRO A 127 1.76 -10.19 0.37
N LYS A 128 1.56 -11.29 1.13
CA LYS A 128 1.58 -11.27 2.60
C LYS A 128 2.94 -10.82 3.12
N ASP A 129 4.00 -11.41 2.58
CA ASP A 129 5.37 -11.14 3.00
C ASP A 129 5.85 -9.80 2.45
N LYS A 130 5.70 -9.58 1.15
CA LYS A 130 6.25 -8.39 0.49
C LYS A 130 5.66 -7.09 1.01
N ILE A 131 4.37 -7.06 1.36
CA ILE A 131 3.77 -5.87 1.96
C ILE A 131 4.39 -5.56 3.32
N CYS A 132 4.60 -6.56 4.17
CA CYS A 132 5.19 -6.35 5.49
C CYS A 132 6.67 -5.98 5.40
N GLU A 133 7.43 -6.65 4.52
CA GLU A 133 8.84 -6.36 4.25
C GLU A 133 9.03 -4.91 3.76
N LEU A 134 8.22 -4.46 2.80
CA LEU A 134 8.29 -3.09 2.29
C LEU A 134 7.91 -2.06 3.35
N ALA A 135 6.92 -2.36 4.19
CA ALA A 135 6.53 -1.47 5.28
C ALA A 135 7.72 -1.22 6.23
N GLU A 136 8.48 -2.27 6.53
CA GLU A 136 9.69 -2.19 7.35
C GLU A 136 10.83 -1.46 6.63
N GLN A 137 11.17 -1.89 5.40
CA GLN A 137 12.29 -1.36 4.63
C GLN A 137 12.16 0.13 4.30
N MET A 138 10.94 0.59 4.02
CA MET A 138 10.68 1.99 3.67
C MET A 138 10.43 2.88 4.89
N HIS A 139 10.42 2.29 6.10
CA HIS A 139 10.03 2.92 7.36
C HIS A 139 8.65 3.59 7.25
N ILE A 140 7.66 2.81 6.85
CA ILE A 140 6.27 3.27 6.70
C ILE A 140 5.68 3.52 8.08
N ASP A 141 5.06 4.70 8.27
CA ASP A 141 4.40 5.09 9.51
C ASP A 141 2.96 4.57 9.60
N LEU A 142 2.34 4.29 8.44
CA LEU A 142 0.99 3.73 8.35
C LEU A 142 0.81 2.87 7.11
N LEU A 143 0.49 1.60 7.32
CA LEU A 143 0.05 0.68 6.28
C LEU A 143 -1.48 0.73 6.15
N VAL A 144 -1.98 0.82 4.92
CA VAL A 144 -3.41 0.79 4.64
C VAL A 144 -3.71 -0.32 3.64
N VAL A 145 -4.68 -1.16 3.96
CA VAL A 145 -5.09 -2.30 3.12
C VAL A 145 -6.61 -2.38 3.02
N GLY A 146 -7.11 -2.91 1.90
CA GLY A 146 -8.51 -3.24 1.74
C GLY A 146 -8.91 -4.51 2.51
N SER A 147 -10.14 -4.56 3.02
CA SER A 147 -10.75 -5.76 3.58
C SER A 147 -11.61 -6.47 2.53
N ARG A 148 -11.06 -7.49 1.88
CA ARG A 148 -11.85 -8.37 1.00
C ARG A 148 -12.77 -9.25 1.85
N GLY A 149 -14.08 -9.13 1.66
CA GLY A 149 -15.06 -10.06 2.22
C GLY A 149 -15.28 -11.25 1.28
N LEU A 150 -15.34 -12.47 1.81
CA LEU A 150 -15.70 -13.69 1.06
C LEU A 150 -17.21 -13.69 0.69
N GLY A 151 -17.64 -12.73 -0.12
CA GLY A 151 -19.00 -12.65 -0.66
C GLY A 151 -20.12 -12.59 0.39
N LYS A 152 -21.22 -13.32 0.15
CA LYS A 152 -22.45 -13.36 0.98
C LYS A 152 -22.28 -14.08 2.32
N ILE A 153 -21.07 -14.57 2.65
CA ILE A 153 -20.82 -15.26 3.92
C ILE A 153 -20.74 -14.21 5.02
N LYS A 154 -21.80 -14.21 5.82
CA LYS A 154 -22.06 -13.29 6.93
C LYS A 154 -20.94 -13.35 7.97
N ARG A 155 -20.43 -12.16 8.30
CA ARG A 155 -19.61 -11.75 9.47
C ARG A 155 -18.08 -11.78 9.26
N ALA A 156 -17.51 -10.57 9.25
CA ALA A 156 -16.22 -10.19 9.83
C ALA A 156 -14.95 -11.01 9.50
N PHE A 157 -14.87 -11.72 8.38
CA PHE A 157 -13.59 -12.28 7.94
C PHE A 157 -12.75 -11.23 7.22
N LEU A 158 -11.52 -11.03 7.68
CA LEU A 158 -10.47 -10.34 6.94
C LEU A 158 -10.04 -11.19 5.74
N GLY A 159 -9.56 -10.54 4.68
CA GLY A 159 -8.92 -11.26 3.58
C GLY A 159 -7.57 -11.82 4.02
N SER A 160 -7.05 -12.85 3.35
CA SER A 160 -5.78 -13.49 3.75
C SER A 160 -4.60 -12.53 3.88
N VAL A 161 -4.51 -11.52 3.00
CA VAL A 161 -3.46 -10.50 3.04
C VAL A 161 -3.68 -9.50 4.17
N SER A 162 -4.90 -8.99 4.35
CA SER A 162 -5.18 -8.03 5.42
C SER A 162 -5.10 -8.66 6.80
N ASP A 163 -5.52 -9.91 6.94
CA ASP A 163 -5.35 -10.70 8.16
C ASP A 163 -3.87 -10.92 8.48
N TYR A 164 -3.07 -11.31 7.49
CA TYR A 164 -1.63 -11.49 7.69
C TYR A 164 -0.96 -10.18 8.11
N CYS A 165 -1.20 -9.09 7.38
CA CYS A 165 -0.62 -7.78 7.70
C CYS A 165 -1.05 -7.30 9.09
N ALA A 166 -2.28 -7.57 9.52
CA ALA A 166 -2.75 -7.22 10.87
C ALA A 166 -1.90 -7.83 12.00
N HIS A 167 -1.32 -9.00 11.75
CA HIS A 167 -0.54 -9.74 12.74
C HIS A 167 0.99 -9.53 12.59
N HIS A 168 1.46 -9.10 11.41
CA HIS A 168 2.90 -9.10 11.09
C HIS A 168 3.47 -7.73 10.68
N ALA A 169 2.64 -6.72 10.38
CA ALA A 169 3.16 -5.40 10.03
C ALA A 169 3.89 -4.77 11.23
N VAL A 170 5.07 -4.21 10.97
CA VAL A 170 5.89 -3.52 11.99
C VAL A 170 5.36 -2.13 12.36
N CYS A 171 4.39 -1.63 11.60
CA CYS A 171 3.80 -0.31 11.75
C CYS A 171 2.29 -0.38 11.96
N PRO A 172 1.65 0.71 12.46
CA PRO A 172 0.20 0.82 12.52
C PRO A 172 -0.45 0.45 11.18
N ILE A 173 -1.55 -0.29 11.26
CA ILE A 173 -2.31 -0.72 10.09
C ILE A 173 -3.76 -0.26 10.15
N VAL A 174 -4.27 0.25 9.02
CA VAL A 174 -5.69 0.51 8.80
C VAL A 174 -6.24 -0.47 7.79
N ILE A 175 -7.27 -1.19 8.20
CA ILE A 175 -8.00 -2.11 7.34
C ILE A 175 -9.33 -1.47 6.94
N VAL A 176 -9.46 -1.13 5.67
CA VAL A 176 -10.61 -0.39 5.15
C VAL A 176 -11.67 -1.37 4.64
N LYS A 177 -12.87 -1.31 5.24
CA LYS A 177 -14.03 -2.07 4.77
C LYS A 177 -14.81 -1.27 3.72
N PRO A 178 -15.32 -1.93 2.66
CA PRO A 178 -16.21 -1.28 1.73
C PRO A 178 -17.49 -0.78 2.45
N PRO A 179 -18.07 0.36 2.03
CA PRO A 179 -19.35 0.81 2.54
C PRO A 179 -20.40 -0.29 2.40
N ARG A 180 -21.30 -0.43 3.39
CA ARG A 180 -22.43 -1.36 3.26
C ARG A 180 -23.31 -0.91 2.10
N GLU A 181 -23.47 -1.74 1.08
CA GLU A 181 -24.57 -1.59 0.13
C GLU A 181 -25.88 -1.74 0.92
N HIS A 182 -26.59 -0.63 1.12
CA HIS A 182 -27.99 -0.70 1.53
C HIS A 182 -28.77 -1.20 0.32
N ASN A 183 -29.18 -2.46 0.35
CA ASN A 183 -30.28 -2.91 -0.51
C ASN A 183 -31.48 -2.03 -0.19
N LYS A 184 -31.83 -1.14 -1.13
CA LYS A 184 -33.15 -0.52 -1.17
C LYS A 184 -34.17 -1.55 -1.60
#